data_AF-A0A7Y7NNQ5-F1
#
_entry.id   AF-A0A7Y7NNQ5-F1
#
_cell.length_a   1.000
_cell.length_b   1.000
_cell.length_c   1.000
_cell.angle_alpha   90.00
_cell.angle_beta   90.00
_cell.angle_gamma   90.00
#
_symmetry.space_group_name_H-M   'P 1'
#
loop_
_entity.id
_entity.type
_entity.pdbx_description
1 polymer ?
#
loop_
_entity_poly.entity_id
_entity_poly.type
_entity_poly.pdbx_seq_one_letter_code
_entity_poly.pdbx_strand_id
1 'polypeptide(L)' 'MKASERQVGGTHYKDMGVQTWDVVDTWPYEQKVGYYRGGALKYLMRMGSKDESPQEIAKGQHYMEKLLEILKEGE' A
#
# COMPACT_ATOMS: atom_id res chain seq x y z
N MET A 1 -11.59 2.80 10.39
CA MET A 1 -11.14 3.57 9.21
C MET A 1 -10.41 2.61 8.29
N LYS A 2 -10.77 2.62 7.00
CA LYS A 2 -10.08 1.82 5.98
C LYS A 2 -8.76 2.49 5.63
N ALA A 3 -7.77 1.71 5.22
CA ALA A 3 -6.47 2.23 4.79
C ALA A 3 -6.66 3.28 3.68
N SER A 4 -7.58 3.04 2.74
CA SER A 4 -7.91 3.96 1.64
C SER A 4 -8.35 5.37 2.08
N GLU A 5 -8.78 5.54 3.33
CA GLU A 5 -9.20 6.83 3.89
C GLU A 5 -7.99 7.67 4.39
N ARG A 6 -6.83 7.05 4.59
CA ARG A 6 -5.59 7.70 5.06
C ARG A 6 -4.66 8.00 3.89
N GLN A 7 -4.06 9.18 3.85
CA GLN A 7 -3.06 9.54 2.83
C GLN A 7 -1.69 9.73 3.44
N VAL A 8 -0.68 9.17 2.77
CA VAL A 8 0.72 9.31 3.14
C VAL A 8 1.54 9.80 1.94
N GLY A 9 1.73 11.12 1.87
CA GLY A 9 2.56 11.82 0.87
C GLY A 9 1.96 11.90 -0.55
N GLY A 10 2.10 13.06 -1.19
CA GLY A 10 1.74 13.36 -2.59
C GLY A 10 0.24 13.21 -2.94
N THR A 11 -0.33 14.08 -3.78
CA THR A 11 -1.75 13.99 -4.23
C THR A 11 -1.94 13.28 -5.57
N HIS A 12 -0.85 12.91 -6.25
CA HIS A 12 -0.85 12.56 -7.67
C HIS A 12 -1.92 11.54 -8.10
N TYR A 13 -2.14 10.48 -7.32
CA TYR A 13 -3.14 9.47 -7.65
C TYR A 13 -4.51 9.75 -7.02
N LYS A 14 -4.62 10.60 -6.00
CA LYS A 14 -5.92 10.94 -5.39
C LYS A 14 -6.82 11.73 -6.33
N ASP A 15 -6.22 12.50 -7.23
CA ASP A 15 -6.94 13.29 -8.21
C ASP A 15 -7.34 12.47 -9.46
N MET A 16 -6.98 11.18 -9.50
CA MET A 16 -7.31 10.26 -10.58
C MET A 16 -8.58 9.46 -10.25
N GLY A 17 -9.42 9.22 -11.26
CA GLY A 17 -10.67 8.45 -11.10
C GLY A 17 -10.46 6.96 -10.78
N VAL A 18 -9.25 6.44 -10.97
CA VAL A 18 -8.84 5.07 -10.61
C VAL A 18 -7.44 5.16 -10.02
N GLN A 19 -7.24 4.52 -8.88
CA GLN A 19 -5.96 4.40 -8.20
C GLN A 19 -5.40 2.99 -8.35
N THR A 20 -4.10 2.83 -8.10
CA THR A 20 -3.39 1.56 -8.31
C THR A 20 -3.99 0.40 -7.53
N TRP A 21 -4.47 0.64 -6.31
CA TRP A 21 -5.13 -0.39 -5.51
C TRP A 21 -6.48 -0.83 -6.06
N ASP A 22 -7.21 0.04 -6.77
CA ASP A 22 -8.51 -0.30 -7.36
C ASP A 22 -8.33 -1.35 -8.47
N VAL A 23 -7.18 -1.31 -9.15
CA VAL A 23 -6.79 -2.32 -10.15
C VAL A 23 -6.30 -3.59 -9.47
N VAL A 24 -5.41 -3.48 -8.49
CA VAL A 24 -4.84 -4.65 -7.79
C VAL A 24 -5.91 -5.45 -7.06
N ASP A 25 -6.91 -4.79 -6.46
CA ASP A 25 -7.97 -5.46 -5.71
C ASP A 25 -8.87 -6.34 -6.60
N THR A 26 -8.80 -6.20 -7.93
CA THR A 26 -9.45 -7.10 -8.91
C THR A 26 -8.70 -8.41 -9.16
N TRP A 27 -7.44 -8.53 -8.74
CA TRP A 27 -6.60 -9.70 -9.02
C TRP A 27 -6.96 -10.92 -8.17
N PRO A 28 -6.51 -12.14 -8.55
CA PRO A 28 -6.59 -13.32 -7.71
C PRO A 28 -5.96 -13.08 -6.32
N TYR A 29 -6.55 -13.69 -5.28
CA TYR A 29 -6.17 -13.47 -3.89
C TYR A 29 -4.67 -13.54 -3.62
N GLU A 30 -3.99 -14.58 -4.11
CA GLU A 30 -2.54 -14.75 -3.91
C GLU A 30 -1.72 -13.60 -4.51
N GLN A 31 -2.16 -13.05 -5.64
CA GLN A 31 -1.49 -11.92 -6.29
C GLN A 31 -1.72 -10.62 -5.51
N LYS A 32 -2.91 -10.43 -4.94
CA LYS A 32 -3.20 -9.29 -4.03
C LYS A 32 -2.28 -9.32 -2.83
N VAL A 33 -2.20 -10.46 -2.16
CA VAL A 33 -1.30 -10.70 -1.02
C VAL A 33 0.15 -10.43 -1.42
N GLY A 34 0.59 -10.96 -2.56
CA GLY A 34 1.95 -10.78 -3.07
C GLY A 34 2.28 -9.31 -3.34
N TYR A 35 1.38 -8.57 -4.00
CA TYR A 35 1.56 -7.16 -4.31
C TYR A 35 1.70 -6.31 -3.04
N TYR A 36 0.76 -6.44 -2.10
CA TYR A 36 0.77 -5.62 -0.89
C TYR A 36 1.96 -5.94 0.03
N ARG A 37 2.31 -7.23 0.16
CA ARG A 37 3.51 -7.68 0.88
C ARG A 37 4.80 -7.14 0.26
N GLY A 38 4.93 -7.24 -1.06
CA GLY A 38 6.09 -6.73 -1.79
C GLY A 38 6.22 -5.21 -1.70
N GLY A 39 5.09 -4.49 -1.75
CA GLY A 39 5.07 -3.03 -1.58
C GLY A 39 5.52 -2.58 -0.19
N ALA A 40 5.11 -3.27 0.86
CA ALA A 40 5.59 -3.02 2.22
C ALA A 40 7.12 -3.24 2.33
N LEU A 41 7.63 -4.37 1.82
CA LEU A 41 9.06 -4.68 1.82
C LEU A 41 9.88 -3.62 1.05
N LYS A 42 9.41 -3.22 -0.14
CA LYS A 42 10.05 -2.18 -0.95
C LYS A 42 10.26 -0.89 -0.15
N TYR A 43 9.25 -0.44 0.57
CA TYR A 43 9.35 0.80 1.35
C TYR A 43 10.23 0.66 2.58
N LEU A 44 10.23 -0.51 3.23
CA LEU A 44 11.17 -0.81 4.30
C LEU A 44 12.63 -0.75 3.81
N MET A 45 12.92 -1.31 2.63
CA MET A 45 14.27 -1.30 2.05
C MET A 45 14.73 0.08 1.55
N ARG A 46 13.80 0.99 1.21
CA ARG A 46 14.13 2.35 0.77
C ARG A 46 14.47 3.29 1.93
N MET A 47 14.14 2.93 3.16
CA MET A 47 14.43 3.73 4.34
C MET A 47 15.94 4.06 4.41
N GLY A 48 16.27 5.34 4.54
CA GLY A 48 17.66 5.81 4.61
C GLY A 48 18.42 5.89 3.29
N SER A 49 17.77 5.62 2.15
CA SER A 49 18.44 5.65 0.83
C SER A 49 17.72 6.46 -0.27
N LYS A 50 16.46 6.88 -0.08
CA LYS A 50 15.71 7.62 -1.11
C LYS A 50 14.93 8.83 -0.57
N ASP A 51 13.77 8.62 0.05
CA ASP A 51 13.02 9.70 0.70
C ASP A 51 13.35 9.75 2.20
N GLU A 52 12.77 10.70 2.93
CA GLU A 52 12.90 10.76 4.40
C GLU A 52 12.43 9.45 5.04
N SER A 53 13.23 8.89 5.95
CA SER A 53 12.93 7.60 6.59
C SER A 53 11.51 7.53 7.19
N PRO A 54 11.01 8.55 7.91
CA PRO A 54 9.62 8.54 8.39
C PRO A 54 8.58 8.44 7.27
N GLN A 55 8.83 9.09 6.12
CA GLN A 55 7.93 9.04 4.97
C GLN A 55 7.93 7.66 4.31
N GLU A 56 9.09 7.02 4.17
CA GLU A 56 9.18 5.65 3.64
C GLU A 56 8.49 4.65 4.59
N ILE A 57 8.71 4.77 5.90
CA ILE A 57 8.02 3.93 6.90
C ILE A 57 6.51 4.12 6.83
N ALA A 58 6.03 5.36 6.74
CA ALA A 58 4.60 5.63 6.65
C ALA A 58 3.98 5.04 5.37
N LYS A 59 4.69 5.07 4.23
CA LYS A 59 4.25 4.40 2.98
C LYS A 59 4.22 2.88 3.17
N GLY A 60 5.23 2.30 3.82
CA GLY A 60 5.26 0.88 4.15
C GLY A 60 4.10 0.45 5.06
N GLN A 61 3.78 1.25 6.08
CA GLN A 61 2.62 1.02 6.95
C GLN A 61 1.32 0.95 6.16
N HIS A 62 1.13 1.86 5.21
CA HIS A 62 -0.08 1.88 4.39
C HIS A 62 -0.27 0.61 3.55
N TYR A 63 0.82 0.07 3.00
CA TYR A 63 0.79 -1.23 2.33
C TYR A 63 0.48 -2.39 3.30
N MET A 64 0.97 -2.34 4.54
CA MET A 64 0.63 -3.32 5.57
C MET A 64 -0.84 -3.22 6.02
N GLU A 65 -1.39 -2.00 6.13
CA GLU A 65 -2.82 -1.77 6.41
C GLU A 65 -3.67 -2.43 5.33
N LYS A 66 -3.38 -2.20 4.04
CA LYS A 66 -4.06 -2.86 2.91
C LYS A 66 -3.89 -4.37 2.90
N LEU A 67 -2.68 -4.87 3.18
CA LEU A 67 -2.45 -6.32 3.28
C LEU A 67 -3.34 -6.95 4.35
N LEU A 68 -3.47 -6.30 5.51
CA LEU A 68 -4.33 -6.78 6.59
C LEU A 68 -5.81 -6.80 6.19
N GLU A 69 -6.29 -5.82 5.42
CA GLU A 69 -7.65 -5.83 4.86
C GLU A 69 -7.89 -7.06 3.98
N ILE A 70 -7.00 -7.30 3.01
CA ILE A 70 -7.11 -8.46 2.10
C ILE A 70 -7.11 -9.78 2.86
N LEU A 71 -6.23 -9.94 3.87
CA LEU A 71 -6.15 -11.17 4.66
C LEU A 71 -7.45 -11.43 5.45
N LYS A 72 -8.10 -10.38 5.97
CA LYS A 72 -9.38 -10.50 6.69
C LYS A 72 -10.57 -10.78 5.78
N GLU A 73 -10.52 -10.40 4.51
CA GLU A 73 -11.56 -10.74 3.53
C GLU A 73 -11.50 -12.20 3.07
N GLY A 74 -10.33 -12.85 3.23
CA GLY A 74 -10.11 -14.25 2.88
C GLY A 74 -10.33 -15.25 4.04
N GLU A 75 -10.61 -14.76 5.25
CA GLU A 75 -11.11 -15.55 6.39
C GLU A 75 -12.64 -15.70 6.32
#